data_AF-A0A7X8CYP4-F1
#
_entry.id   AF-A0A7X8CYP4-F1
#
_cell.length_a   1.000
_cell.length_b   1.000
_cell.length_c   1.000
_cell.angle_alpha   90.00
_cell.angle_beta   90.00
_cell.angle_gamma   90.00
#
_symmetry.space_group_name_H-M   'P 1'
#
loop_
_entity.id
_entity.type
_entity.pdbx_description
1 polymer ?
#
loop_
_entity_poly.entity_id
_entity_poly.type
_entity_poly.pdbx_seq_one_letter_code
_entity_poly.pdbx_strand_id
1 'polypeptide(L)'
;MGRKGAFSRILGGRLGILHTYVPAPGRILLPGMVDFEEMTGRYRADRIDERTSVFGLVDPASTYIPPNSGNAEEIPQDLRPEPLAPGAAASVLVPFVLDSPEECRALRDFFRVEGFFRAPPPTADESEGSFDPGPGK
;
A
#
# COMPACT_ATOMS: atom_id res chain seq x y z
N MET A 1 -6.60 -11.94 -8.76
CA MET A 1 -5.45 -11.39 -7.99
C MET A 1 -4.71 -10.41 -8.89
N GLY A 2 -4.29 -9.26 -8.36
CA GLY A 2 -3.69 -8.13 -9.09
C GLY A 2 -3.40 -6.99 -8.11
N ARG A 3 -2.90 -5.83 -8.56
CA ARG A 3 -2.57 -4.68 -7.68
C ARG A 3 -3.69 -4.32 -6.71
N LYS A 4 -4.94 -4.38 -7.19
CA LYS A 4 -6.16 -4.16 -6.41
C LYS A 4 -6.32 -5.08 -5.19
N GLY A 5 -5.79 -6.30 -5.24
CA GLY A 5 -5.83 -7.27 -4.13
C GLY A 5 -4.53 -7.33 -3.32
N ALA A 6 -3.62 -6.36 -3.44
CA ALA A 6 -2.40 -6.32 -2.64
C ALA A 6 -2.70 -6.11 -1.15
N PHE A 7 -3.68 -5.25 -0.84
CA PHE A 7 -4.06 -4.92 0.53
C PHE A 7 -4.45 -6.15 1.37
N SER A 8 -5.06 -7.18 0.75
CA SER A 8 -5.52 -8.36 1.49
C SER A 8 -4.34 -9.22 1.98
N ARG A 9 -3.16 -9.09 1.37
CA ARG A 9 -1.92 -9.75 1.84
C ARG A 9 -1.33 -9.00 3.02
N ILE A 10 -1.38 -7.67 2.97
CA ILE A 10 -0.88 -6.79 4.03
C ILE A 10 -1.76 -6.91 5.27
N LEU A 11 -3.08 -6.82 5.10
CA LEU A 11 -4.08 -6.89 6.17
C LEU A 11 -4.48 -8.33 6.52
N GLY A 12 -3.66 -9.33 6.14
CA GLY A 12 -4.00 -10.74 6.29
C GLY A 12 -4.36 -11.11 7.73
N GLY A 13 -3.60 -10.66 8.72
CA GLY A 13 -3.87 -10.90 10.13
C GLY A 13 -5.26 -10.41 10.57
N ARG A 14 -5.70 -9.25 10.10
CA ARG A 14 -7.03 -8.68 10.39
C ARG A 14 -8.17 -9.44 9.70
N LEU A 15 -7.87 -10.11 8.59
CA LEU A 15 -8.81 -10.95 7.85
C LEU A 15 -8.88 -12.40 8.36
N GLY A 16 -8.11 -12.74 9.40
CA GLY A 16 -7.99 -14.13 9.86
C GLY A 16 -7.22 -15.03 8.88
N ILE A 17 -6.44 -14.45 7.97
CA ILE A 17 -5.58 -15.20 7.05
C ILE A 17 -4.35 -15.68 7.82
N LEU A 18 -4.22 -17.00 7.96
CA LEU A 18 -3.12 -17.62 8.72
C LEU A 18 -1.77 -17.59 7.98
N HIS A 19 -1.80 -17.61 6.65
CA HIS A 19 -0.60 -17.65 5.82
C HIS A 19 -0.76 -16.75 4.59
N THR A 20 0.26 -15.95 4.30
CA THR A 20 0.36 -15.17 3.06
C THR A 20 1.61 -15.58 2.29
N TYR A 21 1.53 -15.59 0.97
CA TYR A 21 2.67 -15.90 0.12
C TYR A 21 3.49 -14.64 -0.14
N VAL A 22 4.79 -14.76 0.09
CA VAL A 22 5.76 -13.70 -0.14
C VAL A 22 6.86 -14.26 -1.05
N PRO A 23 7.22 -13.56 -2.13
CA PRO A 23 8.29 -14.00 -3.01
C PRO A 23 9.65 -13.93 -2.31
N ALA A 24 10.54 -14.87 -2.62
CA ALA A 24 11.90 -14.85 -2.12
C ALA A 24 12.64 -13.59 -2.63
N PRO A 25 13.60 -13.05 -1.85
CA PRO A 25 14.42 -11.91 -2.29
C PRO A 25 15.06 -12.13 -3.67
N GLY A 26 15.11 -11.08 -4.47
CA GLY A 26 15.70 -11.10 -5.82
C GLY A 26 14.80 -11.71 -6.92
N ARG A 27 13.53 -12.01 -6.63
CA ARG A 27 12.57 -12.48 -7.64
C ARG A 27 11.79 -11.32 -8.26
N ILE A 28 11.40 -11.49 -9.52
CA ILE A 28 10.51 -10.55 -10.22
C ILE A 28 9.15 -10.57 -9.54
N LEU A 29 8.65 -9.39 -9.18
CA LEU A 29 7.34 -9.21 -8.58
C LEU A 29 6.26 -9.15 -9.66
N LEU A 30 5.22 -9.97 -9.51
CA LEU A 30 4.01 -9.89 -10.32
C LEU A 30 3.03 -8.88 -9.71
N PRO A 31 2.07 -8.34 -10.49
CA PRO A 31 1.09 -7.39 -9.99
C PRO A 31 0.36 -7.86 -8.72
N GLY A 32 0.47 -7.07 -7.64
CA GLY A 32 -0.16 -7.36 -6.35
C GLY A 32 0.63 -8.32 -5.46
N MET A 33 1.85 -8.70 -5.84
CA MET A 33 2.84 -9.24 -4.91
C MET A 33 3.44 -8.11 -4.09
N VAL A 34 3.72 -8.40 -2.83
CA VAL A 34 4.48 -7.56 -1.91
C VAL A 34 5.69 -8.40 -1.52
N ASP A 35 6.89 -7.85 -1.63
CA ASP A 35 8.09 -8.59 -1.28
C ASP A 35 8.25 -8.73 0.24
N PHE A 36 9.26 -9.51 0.64
CA PHE A 36 9.51 -9.81 2.04
C PHE A 36 9.93 -8.58 2.85
N GLU A 37 10.78 -7.72 2.30
CA GLU A 37 11.27 -6.54 2.99
C GLU A 37 10.15 -5.53 3.24
N GLU A 38 9.28 -5.31 2.25
CA GLU A 38 8.08 -4.50 2.42
C GLU A 38 7.12 -5.13 3.43
N MET A 39 6.87 -6.44 3.35
CA MET A 39 5.94 -7.11 4.27
C MET A 39 6.38 -7.04 5.74
N THR A 40 7.65 -7.32 6.04
CA THR A 40 8.16 -7.39 7.42
C THR A 40 8.74 -6.08 7.92
N GLY A 41 9.22 -5.22 7.03
CA GLY A 41 9.83 -3.93 7.37
C GLY A 41 8.83 -2.79 7.29
N ARG A 42 8.34 -2.50 6.08
CA ARG A 42 7.46 -1.35 5.83
C ARG A 42 6.07 -1.52 6.44
N TYR A 43 5.42 -2.65 6.17
CA TYR A 43 4.05 -2.89 6.63
C TYR A 43 3.99 -3.59 8.00
N ARG A 44 5.05 -4.31 8.37
CA ARG A 44 5.11 -5.15 9.58
C ARG A 44 3.85 -5.97 9.79
N ALA A 45 3.42 -6.69 8.75
CA ALA A 45 2.11 -7.34 8.78
C ALA A 45 2.00 -8.47 9.81
N ASP A 46 3.12 -8.97 10.32
CA ASP A 46 3.18 -9.86 11.49
C ASP A 46 2.59 -9.21 12.76
N ARG A 47 2.49 -7.88 12.80
CA ARG A 47 1.98 -7.11 13.95
C ARG A 47 0.61 -6.48 13.72
N ILE A 48 0.05 -6.61 12.51
CA ILE A 48 -1.26 -6.04 12.19
C ILE A 48 -2.35 -6.90 12.82
N ASP A 49 -3.15 -6.29 13.69
CA ASP A 49 -4.25 -6.91 14.41
C ASP A 49 -5.55 -6.08 14.29
N GLU A 50 -6.60 -6.47 15.03
CA GLU A 50 -7.89 -5.78 15.04
C GLU A 50 -7.82 -4.34 15.57
N ARG A 51 -6.82 -4.03 16.41
CA ARG A 51 -6.59 -2.73 17.06
C ARG A 51 -5.76 -1.79 16.19
N THR A 52 -5.18 -2.31 15.11
CA THR A 52 -4.36 -1.55 14.19
C THR A 52 -5.24 -0.57 13.39
N SER A 53 -4.90 0.71 13.45
CA SER A 53 -5.47 1.79 12.65
C SER A 53 -5.00 1.65 11.21
N VAL A 54 -5.93 1.60 10.25
CA VAL A 54 -5.60 1.41 8.83
C VAL A 54 -5.92 2.69 8.07
N PHE A 55 -4.93 3.20 7.35
CA PHE A 55 -5.08 4.31 6.44
C PHE A 55 -4.81 3.84 5.02
N GLY A 56 -5.57 4.36 4.06
CA GLY A 56 -5.41 4.03 2.65
C GLY A 56 -4.49 5.02 1.93
N LEU A 57 -3.55 4.51 1.16
CA LEU A 57 -2.84 5.28 0.13
C LEU A 57 -3.47 4.95 -1.23
N VAL A 58 -4.12 5.92 -1.85
CA VAL A 58 -4.78 5.75 -3.15
C VAL A 58 -3.70 5.66 -4.22
N ASP A 59 -3.61 4.50 -4.86
CA ASP A 59 -2.67 4.22 -5.94
C ASP A 59 -2.97 5.11 -7.16
N PRO A 60 -1.95 5.64 -7.87
CA PRO A 60 -2.14 6.44 -9.08
C PRO A 60 -2.95 5.75 -10.18
N ALA A 61 -3.01 4.41 -10.19
CA ALA A 61 -3.82 3.63 -11.12
C ALA A 61 -5.32 3.64 -10.79
N SER A 62 -5.75 4.24 -9.68
CA SER A 62 -7.15 4.34 -9.27
C SER A 62 -7.93 5.25 -10.22
N THR A 63 -9.10 4.81 -10.69
CA THR A 63 -10.01 5.67 -11.47
C THR A 63 -10.94 6.49 -10.60
N TYR A 64 -11.03 6.18 -9.31
CA TYR A 64 -11.79 6.92 -8.32
C TYR A 64 -10.87 7.47 -7.24
N ILE A 65 -11.06 8.75 -6.90
CA ILE A 65 -10.36 9.41 -5.81
C ILE A 65 -11.39 9.93 -4.80
N PRO A 66 -11.31 9.54 -3.52
CA PRO A 66 -12.25 10.00 -2.50
C PRO A 66 -12.25 11.54 -2.37
N PRO A 67 -13.42 12.19 -2.18
CA PRO A 67 -13.53 13.65 -2.16
C PRO A 67 -12.78 14.33 -1.00
N ASN A 68 -12.51 13.61 0.09
CA ASN A 68 -11.81 14.12 1.29
C ASN A 68 -10.46 13.43 1.50
N SER A 69 -9.85 12.89 0.45
CA SER A 69 -8.51 12.31 0.57
C SER A 69 -7.47 13.42 0.78
N GLY A 70 -6.64 13.30 1.82
CA GLY A 70 -5.52 14.21 2.04
C GLY A 70 -4.41 14.01 1.01
N ASN A 71 -3.42 14.90 1.01
CA ASN A 71 -2.23 14.75 0.17
C ASN A 71 -1.21 13.81 0.83
N ALA A 72 -0.37 13.14 0.05
CA ALA A 72 0.71 12.30 0.61
C ALA A 72 1.69 13.07 1.50
N GLU A 73 1.88 14.36 1.26
CA GLU A 73 2.73 15.24 2.07
C GLU A 73 2.16 15.50 3.46
N GLU A 74 0.85 15.33 3.62
CA GLU A 74 0.11 15.50 4.88
C GLU A 74 0.03 14.20 5.67
N ILE A 75 0.62 13.09 5.17
CA ILE A 75 0.66 11.81 5.88
C ILE A 75 1.40 12.03 7.20
N PRO A 76 0.71 11.84 8.34
CA PRO A 76 1.32 12.01 9.66
C PRO A 76 2.57 11.14 9.81
N GLN A 77 3.62 11.68 10.44
CA GLN A 77 4.91 10.98 10.57
C GLN A 77 4.78 9.69 11.39
N ASP A 78 3.79 9.58 12.27
CA ASP A 78 3.40 8.41 13.05
C ASP A 78 2.73 7.30 12.21
N LEU A 79 2.30 7.59 10.97
CA LEU A 79 1.92 6.56 10.00
C LEU A 79 3.13 5.94 9.28
N ARG A 80 4.34 6.48 9.52
CA ARG A 80 5.59 5.89 9.03
C ARG A 80 5.96 4.72 9.94
N PRO A 81 6.62 3.68 9.42
CA PRO A 81 6.94 2.48 10.18
C PRO A 81 8.02 2.72 11.24
N GLU A 82 7.67 3.40 12.33
CA GLU A 82 8.54 3.55 13.50
C GLU A 82 8.34 2.39 14.49
N PRO A 83 9.34 2.07 15.33
CA PRO A 83 9.20 1.04 16.36
C PRO A 83 8.10 1.45 17.34
N LEU A 84 6.95 0.78 17.27
CA LEU A 84 5.88 0.98 18.26
C LEU A 84 6.34 0.37 19.58
N ALA A 85 6.20 1.15 20.65
CA ALA A 85 6.33 0.63 22.00
C ALA A 85 5.32 -0.51 22.21
N PRO A 86 5.65 -1.55 23.01
CA PRO A 86 4.71 -2.63 23.31
C PRO A 86 3.39 -2.06 23.88
N GLY A 87 2.28 -2.31 23.20
CA GLY A 87 0.94 -1.87 23.61
C GLY A 87 0.45 -0.55 22.99
N ALA A 88 1.24 0.14 22.18
CA ALA A 88 0.77 1.27 21.38
C ALA A 88 -0.10 0.79 20.21
N ALA A 89 -1.21 1.48 19.94
CA ALA A 89 -2.03 1.22 18.76
C ALA A 89 -1.17 1.45 17.51
N ALA A 90 -0.98 0.38 16.73
CA ALA A 90 -0.23 0.45 15.50
C ALA A 90 -1.06 1.15 14.42
N SER A 91 -0.44 2.01 13.63
CA SER A 91 -1.03 2.52 12.41
C SER A 91 -0.30 1.96 11.21
N VAL A 92 -1.03 1.67 10.14
CA VAL A 92 -0.45 1.21 8.87
C VAL A 92 -1.09 1.94 7.69
N LEU A 93 -0.23 2.38 6.78
CA LEU A 93 -0.64 2.97 5.51
C LEU A 93 -0.57 1.89 4.41
N VAL A 94 -1.72 1.57 3.80
CA VAL A 94 -1.88 0.45 2.88
C VAL A 94 -2.30 0.95 1.49
N PRO A 95 -1.65 0.51 0.40
CA PRO A 95 -2.05 0.90 -0.94
C PRO A 95 -3.39 0.29 -1.36
N PHE A 96 -4.26 1.11 -1.94
CA PHE A 96 -5.54 0.69 -2.51
C PHE A 96 -5.69 1.22 -3.94
N VAL A 97 -6.19 0.36 -4.84
CA VAL A 97 -6.68 0.76 -6.16
C VAL A 97 -8.20 0.88 -6.06
N LEU A 98 -8.72 2.08 -6.23
CA LEU A 98 -10.15 2.37 -6.08
C LEU A 98 -10.78 2.70 -7.44
N ASP A 99 -11.85 1.99 -7.79
CA ASP A 99 -12.52 2.20 -9.07
C ASP A 99 -13.89 2.90 -8.92
N SER A 100 -14.45 2.92 -7.71
CA SER A 100 -15.79 3.46 -7.46
C SER A 100 -15.99 3.97 -6.02
N PRO A 101 -16.97 4.86 -5.79
CA PRO A 101 -17.41 5.26 -4.46
C PRO A 101 -17.89 4.08 -3.60
N GLU A 102 -18.57 3.10 -4.20
CA GLU A 102 -19.13 1.93 -3.52
C GLU A 102 -18.01 1.07 -2.92
N GLU A 103 -16.95 0.86 -3.68
CA GLU A 103 -15.77 0.15 -3.21
C GLU A 103 -15.07 0.89 -2.08
N CYS A 104 -14.90 2.20 -2.21
CA CYS A 104 -14.33 3.01 -1.13
C CYS A 104 -15.16 2.91 0.16
N ARG A 105 -16.50 2.91 0.07
CA ARG A 105 -17.39 2.71 1.22
C ARG A 105 -17.21 1.31 1.82
N ALA A 106 -17.22 0.27 1.00
CA ALA A 106 -17.00 -1.10 1.47
C ALA A 106 -15.67 -1.25 2.21
N LEU A 107 -14.59 -0.64 1.72
CA LEU A 107 -13.29 -0.68 2.40
C LEU A 107 -13.33 0.03 3.76
N ARG A 108 -14.01 1.17 3.88
CA ARG A 108 -14.20 1.85 5.17
C ARG A 108 -14.99 0.99 6.14
N ASP A 109 -16.08 0.37 5.68
CA ASP A 109 -16.99 -0.36 6.56
C ASP A 109 -16.40 -1.69 7.01
N PHE A 110 -15.81 -2.47 6.10
CA PHE A 110 -15.28 -3.80 6.39
C PHE A 110 -13.87 -3.77 7.01
N PHE A 111 -12.98 -2.91 6.50
CA PHE A 111 -11.58 -2.86 6.94
C PHE A 111 -11.31 -1.75 7.96
N ARG A 112 -12.33 -0.96 8.31
CA ARG A 112 -12.22 0.20 9.21
C ARG A 112 -11.11 1.15 8.78
N VAL A 113 -11.04 1.42 7.47
CA VAL A 113 -10.08 2.38 6.92
C VAL A 113 -10.46 3.78 7.40
N GLU A 114 -9.60 4.40 8.20
CA GLU A 114 -9.87 5.65 8.90
C GLU A 114 -9.82 6.86 7.96
N GLY A 115 -8.95 6.81 6.95
CA GLY A 115 -8.75 7.90 6.00
C GLY A 115 -8.04 7.44 4.74
N PHE A 116 -8.09 8.26 3.70
CA PHE A 116 -7.37 8.03 2.45
C PHE A 116 -6.45 9.21 2.14
N PHE A 117 -5.27 8.92 1.62
CA PHE A 117 -4.29 9.88 1.14
C PHE A 117 -4.00 9.60 -0.32
N ARG A 118 -3.77 10.63 -1.13
CA ARG A 118 -3.37 10.48 -2.53
C ARG A 118 -1.87 10.27 -2.60
N ALA A 119 -1.41 9.23 -3.30
CA ALA A 119 0.00 9.14 -3.66
C ALA A 119 0.41 10.38 -4.47
N PRO A 120 1.64 10.89 -4.29
CA PRO A 120 2.12 11.99 -5.11
C PRO A 120 2.15 11.53 -6.58
N PRO A 121 1.92 12.43 -7.54
CA PRO A 121 2.16 12.10 -8.94
C PRO A 121 3.62 11.63 -9.09
N PRO A 122 3.91 10.64 -9.95
CA PRO A 122 5.29 10.25 -10.22
C PRO A 122 6.07 11.48 -10.66
N THR A 123 7.17 11.77 -9.99
CA THR A 123 8.11 12.81 -10.43
C THR A 123 8.62 12.41 -11.82
N ALA A 124 8.64 13.37 -12.76
CA ALA A 124 8.91 13.15 -14.18
C ALA A 124 10.33 12.61 -14.53
N ASP A 125 11.10 12.14 -13.54
CA ASP A 125 12.52 11.81 -13.67
C ASP A 125 12.80 10.32 -13.88
N GLU A 126 11.77 9.46 -13.93
CA GLU A 126 11.95 8.00 -14.14
C GLU A 126 11.43 7.50 -15.50
N SER A 127 11.20 8.41 -16.45
CA SER A 127 10.71 8.06 -17.79
C SER A 127 11.58 8.57 -18.93
N GLU A 128 12.92 8.60 -18.79
CA GLU A 128 13.82 8.66 -19.96
C GLU A 128 15.10 7.83 -19.74
N GLY A 129 14.95 6.51 -19.76
CA GLY A 129 16.04 5.65 -20.23
C GLY A 129 16.07 5.71 -21.75
N SER A 130 16.61 6.80 -22.33
CA SER A 130 16.82 6.89 -23.77
C SER A 130 17.75 5.76 -24.21
N PHE A 131 17.20 4.80 -24.96
CA PHE A 131 17.99 3.86 -25.72
C PHE A 131 18.81 4.66 -26.75
N ASP A 132 20.13 4.72 -26.56
CA ASP A 132 21.08 5.29 -27.51
C ASP A 132 21.43 4.22 -28.54
N PRO A 133 20.91 4.27 -29.80
CA PRO A 133 21.40 3.40 -30.83
C PRO A 133 22.73 4.00 -31.29
N GLY A 134 23.83 3.50 -30.72
CA GLY A 134 25.18 3.89 -31.11
C GLY A 134 25.37 3.86 -32.64
N PRO A 135 26.35 4.61 -33.18
CA PRO A 135 26.41 4.91 -34.60
C PRO A 135 26.62 3.62 -35.40
N GLY A 136 25.66 3.33 -36.29
CA GLY A 136 25.73 2.23 -37.24
C GLY A 136 26.99 2.37 -38.11
N LYS A 137 27.71 1.27 -38.24
CA LYS A 137 28.74 1.05 -39.26
C LYS A 137 28.09 0.60 -40.57
#